data_AF-T1C6I6-F1
#
_entry.id   AF-T1C6I6-F1
#
_cell.length_a   1.000
_cell.length_b   1.000
_cell.length_c   1.000
_cell.angle_alpha   90.00
_cell.angle_beta   90.00
_cell.angle_gamma   90.00
#
_symmetry.space_group_name_H-M   'P 1'
#
loop_
_entity.id
_entity.type
_entity.pdbx_description
1 polymer ?
#
loop_
_entity_poly.entity_id
_entity_poly.type
_entity_poly.pdbx_seq_one_letter_code
_entity_poly.pdbx_strand_id
1 'polypeptide(L)' 'DEYIRLQGVIRPIDISPANTISSQQVADARIAYGQTGALNDANSPGLLSRFFNLPWLPF' A
#
# COMPACT_ATOMS: atom_id res chain seq x y z
N ASP A 1 11.97 1.68 -6.92
CA ASP A 1 12.09 1.14 -5.54
C ASP A 1 11.16 -0.04 -5.35
N GLU A 2 11.74 -1.20 -5.06
CA GLU A 2 11.03 -2.45 -4.80
C GLU A 2 10.88 -2.60 -3.28
N TYR A 3 9.70 -3.02 -2.83
CA TYR A 3 9.47 -3.26 -1.41
C TYR A 3 8.59 -4.48 -1.18
N ILE A 4 8.86 -5.16 -0.07
CA ILE A 4 8.07 -6.27 0.43
C ILE A 4 7.34 -5.77 1.68
N ARG A 5 6.02 -5.93 1.72
CA ARG A 5 5.21 -5.66 2.90
C ARG A 5 4.76 -6.98 3.52
N LEU A 6 5.04 -7.13 4.80
CA LEU A 6 4.59 -8.25 5.63
C LEU A 6 3.54 -7.71 6.61
N GLN A 7 2.41 -8.40 6.69
CA GLN A 7 1.34 -8.08 7.63
C GLN A 7 0.81 -9.37 8.26
N GLY A 8 0.29 -9.27 9.48
CA GLY A 8 -0.29 -10.41 10.20
C GLY A 8 -0.70 -10.01 11.61
N VAL A 9 -1.32 -10.94 12.33
CA VAL A 9 -1.75 -10.76 13.72
C VAL A 9 -0.85 -11.57 14.64
N ILE A 10 -0.33 -10.91 15.67
CA ILE A 10 0.54 -11.53 16.68
C ILE A 10 -0.05 -11.29 18.07
N ARG A 11 0.11 -12.27 18.96
CA ARG A 11 -0.23 -12.09 20.37
C ARG A 11 0.99 -11.50 21.10
N PRO A 12 0.81 -10.51 21.98
CA PRO A 12 1.93 -9.89 22.69
C PRO A 12 2.78 -10.86 23.52
N ILE A 13 2.16 -11.94 24.04
CA ILE A 13 2.85 -12.95 24.86
C ILE A 13 3.84 -13.80 24.07
N ASP A 14 3.69 -13.87 22.74
CA ASP A 14 4.57 -14.65 21.86
C ASP A 14 5.82 -13.86 21.42
N ILE A 15 5.92 -12.57 21.83
CA ILE A 15 7.06 -11.69 21.54
C ILE A 15 8.16 -11.94 22.58
N SER A 16 9.34 -12.32 22.11
CA SER A 16 10.48 -12.55 22.99
C SER A 16 10.98 -11.23 23.62
N PRO A 17 11.71 -11.28 24.75
CA PRO A 17 12.36 -10.10 25.33
C PRO A 17 13.34 -9.39 24.38
N ALA A 18 13.78 -10.07 23.32
CA ALA A 18 14.63 -9.50 22.27
C ALA A 18 13.82 -8.80 21.16
N ASN A 19 12.52 -8.59 21.34
CA ASN A 19 11.59 -8.10 20.31
C ASN A 19 11.60 -8.95 19.03
N THR A 20 11.74 -10.27 19.20
CA THR A 20 11.70 -11.23 18.09
C THR A 20 10.52 -12.17 18.23
N ILE A 21 10.00 -12.64 17.09
CA ILE A 21 8.92 -13.61 17.04
C ILE A 21 9.19 -14.61 15.91
N SER A 22 8.79 -15.87 16.13
CA SER A 22 8.86 -16.90 15.09
C SER A 22 7.76 -16.67 14.05
N SER A 23 8.09 -16.83 12.76
CA SER A 23 7.11 -16.72 11.66
C SER A 23 5.93 -17.68 11.80
N GLN A 24 6.09 -18.80 12.51
CA GLN A 24 5.03 -19.78 12.77
C GLN A 24 3.97 -19.26 13.76
N GLN A 25 4.29 -18.22 14.53
CA GLN A 25 3.41 -17.61 15.53
C GLN A 25 2.66 -16.38 14.96
N VAL A 26 2.79 -16.09 13.67
CA VAL A 26 2.09 -15.00 12.99
C VAL A 26 0.81 -15.56 12.34
N ALA A 27 -0.35 -15.18 12.87
CA ALA A 27 -1.64 -15.57 12.31
C ALA A 27 -2.04 -14.69 11.12
N ASP A 28 -2.75 -15.26 10.14
CA ASP A 28 -3.16 -14.60 8.88
C ASP A 28 -2.00 -13.80 8.25
N ALA A 29 -0.83 -14.43 8.16
CA ALA A 29 0.34 -13.81 7.57
C ALA A 29 0.11 -13.57 6.07
N ARG A 30 0.23 -12.32 5.63
CA ARG A 30 0.11 -11.94 4.22
C ARG A 30 1.36 -11.22 3.76
N ILE A 31 1.80 -11.58 2.57
CA ILE A 31 2.99 -11.05 1.92
C ILE A 31 2.54 -10.31 0.68
N ALA A 32 2.80 -9.00 0.62
CA ALA A 32 2.54 -8.18 -0.53
C ALA A 32 3.87 -7.75 -1.15
N TYR A 33 3.97 -7.98 -2.46
CA TYR A 33 5.08 -7.54 -3.28
C TYR A 33 4.65 -6.30 -4.07
N GLY A 34 5.36 -5.20 -3.87
CA GLY A 34 5.06 -3.93 -4.53
C GLY A 34 6.31 -3.35 -5.17
N GLN A 35 6.22 -2.99 -6.44
CA GLN A 35 7.16 -2.07 -7.06
C GLN A 35 6.56 -0.66 -6.96
N THR A 36 7.31 0.29 -6.43
CA THR A 36 6.98 1.72 -6.54
C THR A 36 7.15 2.10 -8.01
N GLY A 37 6.12 1.87 -8.83
CA GLY A 37 6.13 2.15 -10.27
C GLY A 37 4.75 2.02 -10.91
N ALA A 38 4.29 3.12 -11.51
CA ALA A 38 3.16 3.25 -12.46
C ALA A 38 1.70 2.99 -12.02
N LEU A 39 1.40 2.26 -10.94
CA LEU A 39 -0.02 2.01 -10.59
C LEU A 39 -0.67 3.13 -9.75
N ASN A 40 0.15 3.94 -9.05
CA ASN A 40 -0.37 5.05 -8.24
C ASN A 40 -0.64 6.33 -9.04
N ASP A 41 -0.01 6.50 -10.21
CA ASP A 41 -0.24 7.65 -11.09
C ASP A 41 -1.52 7.53 -11.94
N ALA A 42 -2.08 6.33 -12.09
CA ALA A 42 -3.32 6.13 -12.85
C ALA A 42 -4.57 6.70 -12.17
N ASN A 43 -4.54 6.95 -10.86
CA ASN A 43 -5.64 7.57 -10.11
C ASN A 43 -5.51 9.10 -9.98
N SER A 44 -4.44 9.69 -10.52
CA SER A 44 -4.31 11.14 -10.57
C SER A 44 -5.00 11.64 -11.85
N PRO A 45 -6.07 12.46 -11.77
CA PRO A 45 -6.65 13.09 -12.95
C PRO A 45 -5.55 13.90 -13.65
N GLY A 46 -5.13 13.39 -14.82
CA GLY A 46 -4.05 13.97 -15.60
C GLY A 46 -4.35 15.42 -15.98
N LEU A 47 -3.32 16.17 -16.39
CA LEU A 47 -3.45 17.57 -16.83
C LEU A 47 -4.51 17.75 -17.93
N LEU A 48 -4.76 16.73 -18.76
CA LEU A 48 -5.82 16.79 -19.79
C LEU A 48 -7.24 16.77 -19.20
N SER A 49 -7.49 16.01 -18.12
CA SER A 49 -8.82 15.94 -17.49
C SER A 49 -9.26 17.30 -16.91
N ARG A 50 -8.32 18.08 -16.39
CA ARG A 50 -8.55 19.43 -15.87
C ARG A 50 -8.67 20.50 -16.98
N PHE A 51 -8.18 20.23 -18.20
CA PHE A 51 -8.38 21.10 -19.37
C PHE A 51 -9.80 20.95 -19.96
N PHE A 52 -10.38 19.76 -19.98
CA PHE A 52 -11.76 19.57 -20.48
C PHE A 52 -12.86 19.90 -19.46
N ASN A 53 -12.52 19.97 -18.16
CA ASN A 53 -13.44 20.37 -17.10
C ASN A 53 -13.46 21.89 -16.82
N LEU A 54 -12.87 22.69 -17.71
CA LEU A 54 -12.95 24.15 -17.64
C LEU A 54 -14.43 24.56 -17.84
N PRO A 55 -15.07 25.23 -16.87
CA PRO A 55 -16.48 25.68 -16.92
C PRO A 55 -16.68 26.92 -17.81
N TRP A 56 -16.33 26.84 -19.10
CA TRP A 56 -16.31 27.98 -20.03
C TRP A 56 -17.22 27.77 -21.25
N LEU A 57 -18.23 26.90 -21.15
CA LEU A 57 -19.34 26.87 -22.11
C LEU A 57 -20.51 27.70 -21.56
N PRO A 58 -20.79 28.90 -22.11
CA PRO A 58 -22.11 29.48 -22.03
C PRO A 58 -23.01 28.81 -23.08
N PHE A 59 -24.22 28.41 -22.64
CA PHE A 59 -25.40 27.89 -23.39
C PHE A 59 -25.28 26.58 -24.19
#